data_AF-A0A949HUE3-F1
#
_entry.id   AF-A0A949HUE3-F1
#
_cell.length_a   1.000
_cell.length_b   1.000
_cell.length_c   1.000
_cell.angle_alpha   90.00
_cell.angle_beta   90.00
_cell.angle_gamma   90.00
#
_symmetry.space_group_name_H-M   'P 1'
#
loop_
_entity.id
_entity.type
_entity.pdbx_description
1 polymer ?
#
loop_
_entity_poly.entity_id
_entity_poly.type
_entity_poly.pdbx_seq_one_letter_code
_entity_poly.pdbx_strand_id
1 'polypeptide(L)'
;ALAEAYGAVDERRLWDGVTRNETKHRSIGKALELAVRTAITSQSKNSVGGWRYSPDATDADTSVAGSIMVGLLAARNAGIEVPDKAIDRAIEYFTSMTSPSGQVAYAGGLGGFDNSPARVSIATLVYSVAGRKDLKEFKATSTFLKSTDSNETSDHYGEYTAYYKAQALFQSDIAAWEKWNKNLIRELKDKQRADGHFDGNYGAPVATSMSLLALALNFRFLPIYER
;
A
#
# COMPACT_ATOMS: atom_id res chain seq x y z
N ALA A 1 -3.84 -8.69 -2.61
CA ALA A 1 -4.80 -9.55 -3.32
C ALA A 1 -4.43 -11.03 -3.22
N LEU A 2 -3.39 -11.53 -3.92
CA LEU A 2 -3.01 -12.95 -3.82
C LEU A 2 -2.65 -13.37 -2.39
N ALA A 3 -1.87 -12.56 -1.67
CA ALA A 3 -1.54 -12.80 -0.27
C ALA A 3 -2.79 -12.88 0.64
N GLU A 4 -3.74 -11.97 0.48
CA GLU A 4 -4.99 -11.98 1.25
C GLU A 4 -5.92 -13.14 0.90
N ALA A 5 -5.84 -13.67 -0.32
CA ALA A 5 -6.62 -14.82 -0.74
C ALA A 5 -5.97 -16.15 -0.31
N TYR A 6 -4.64 -16.17 -0.18
CA TYR A 6 -3.90 -17.36 0.20
C TYR A 6 -4.28 -17.81 1.61
N GLY A 7 -4.79 -19.03 1.75
CA GLY A 7 -5.32 -19.56 3.01
C GLY A 7 -6.75 -19.13 3.35
N ALA A 8 -7.32 -18.15 2.63
CA ALA A 8 -8.70 -17.69 2.82
C ALA A 8 -9.69 -18.31 1.82
N VAL A 9 -9.21 -18.82 0.67
CA VAL A 9 -10.04 -19.44 -0.37
C VAL A 9 -9.70 -20.91 -0.60
N ASP A 10 -10.69 -21.72 -0.99
CA ASP A 10 -10.46 -23.11 -1.38
C ASP A 10 -9.83 -23.19 -2.77
N GLU A 11 -8.50 -23.29 -2.82
CA GLU A 11 -7.72 -23.35 -4.06
C GLU A 11 -8.10 -24.53 -4.98
N ARG A 12 -8.71 -25.59 -4.44
CA ARG A 12 -9.12 -26.75 -5.25
C ARG A 12 -10.17 -26.37 -6.28
N ARG A 13 -10.95 -25.33 -5.99
CA ARG A 13 -12.05 -24.83 -6.80
C ARG A 13 -11.67 -23.71 -7.76
N LEU A 14 -10.42 -23.23 -7.71
CA LEU A 14 -9.97 -22.05 -8.46
C LEU A 14 -10.13 -22.21 -9.97
N TRP A 15 -10.06 -23.44 -10.46
CA TRP A 15 -10.10 -23.77 -11.89
C TRP A 15 -11.32 -24.63 -12.26
N ASP A 16 -12.35 -24.67 -11.40
CA ASP A 16 -13.60 -25.39 -11.68
C ASP A 16 -14.23 -24.86 -12.97
N GLY A 17 -14.70 -25.76 -13.83
CA GLY A 17 -15.32 -25.38 -15.12
C GLY A 17 -14.33 -25.01 -16.22
N VAL A 18 -13.02 -25.13 -15.98
CA VAL A 18 -11.96 -24.90 -16.99
C VAL A 18 -11.16 -26.18 -17.21
N THR A 19 -10.85 -26.51 -18.46
CA THR A 19 -9.94 -27.62 -18.78
C THR A 19 -8.57 -27.32 -18.18
N ARG A 20 -8.17 -28.09 -17.16
CA ARG A 20 -6.97 -27.81 -16.37
C ARG A 20 -5.71 -28.04 -17.21
N ASN A 21 -4.87 -27.02 -17.31
CA ASN A 21 -3.54 -27.12 -17.90
C ASN A 21 -2.51 -26.76 -16.83
N GLU A 22 -1.77 -27.74 -16.32
CA GLU A 22 -0.84 -27.53 -15.19
C GLU A 22 0.31 -26.56 -15.49
N THR A 23 0.63 -26.32 -16.77
CA THR A 23 1.64 -25.33 -17.17
C THR A 23 1.10 -23.91 -17.17
N LYS A 24 -0.23 -23.74 -17.25
CA LYS A 24 -0.91 -22.43 -17.28
C LYS A 24 -1.65 -22.11 -15.98
N HIS A 25 -2.13 -23.13 -15.26
CA HIS A 25 -2.97 -23.00 -14.07
C HIS A 25 -2.15 -23.29 -12.82
N ARG A 26 -1.85 -22.23 -12.07
CA ARG A 26 -1.09 -22.28 -10.81
C ARG A 26 -2.04 -22.23 -9.62
N SER A 27 -1.60 -22.75 -8.47
CA SER A 27 -2.25 -22.39 -7.19
C SER A 27 -1.94 -20.93 -6.84
N ILE A 28 -2.70 -20.35 -5.91
CA ILE A 28 -2.46 -19.01 -5.38
C ILE A 28 -1.10 -19.00 -4.67
N GLY A 29 -0.78 -20.04 -3.89
CA GLY A 29 0.53 -20.20 -3.25
C GLY A 29 1.69 -20.12 -4.26
N LYS A 30 1.65 -20.93 -5.33
CA LYS A 30 2.69 -20.90 -6.38
C LYS A 30 2.75 -19.55 -7.10
N ALA A 31 1.61 -18.91 -7.36
CA ALA A 31 1.57 -17.60 -7.99
C ALA A 31 2.14 -16.50 -7.07
N LEU A 32 1.86 -16.58 -5.77
CA LEU A 32 2.35 -15.65 -4.75
C LEU A 32 3.86 -15.79 -4.55
N GLU A 33 4.38 -17.01 -4.42
CA GLU A 33 5.83 -17.28 -4.36
C GLU A 33 6.57 -16.73 -5.59
N LEU A 34 6.00 -16.93 -6.79
CA LEU A 34 6.55 -16.38 -8.03
C LEU A 34 6.56 -14.85 -8.05
N ALA A 35 5.49 -14.21 -7.54
CA ALA A 35 5.41 -12.76 -7.44
C ALA A 35 6.45 -12.21 -6.45
N VAL A 36 6.58 -12.80 -5.27
CA VAL A 36 7.58 -12.44 -4.25
C VAL A 36 8.99 -12.59 -4.80
N ARG A 37 9.29 -13.73 -5.44
CA ARG A 37 10.61 -13.98 -6.05
C ARG A 37 10.92 -12.97 -7.15
N THR A 38 9.95 -12.63 -7.99
CA THR A 38 10.11 -11.60 -9.02
C THR A 38 10.44 -10.23 -8.41
N ALA A 39 9.70 -9.83 -7.36
CA ALA A 39 9.94 -8.56 -6.68
C ALA A 39 11.34 -8.51 -6.05
N ILE A 40 11.76 -9.56 -5.32
CA ILE A 40 13.09 -9.64 -4.71
C ILE A 40 14.19 -9.64 -5.77
N THR A 41 14.01 -10.40 -6.86
CA THR A 41 14.99 -10.47 -7.95
C THR A 41 15.15 -9.11 -8.63
N SER A 42 14.05 -8.42 -8.91
CA SER A 42 14.06 -7.06 -9.46
C SER A 42 14.83 -6.09 -8.57
N GLN A 43 14.54 -6.07 -7.26
CA GLN A 43 15.23 -5.20 -6.30
C GLN A 43 16.74 -5.51 -6.21
N SER A 44 17.12 -6.79 -6.34
CA SER A 44 18.52 -7.22 -6.24
C SER A 44 19.39 -6.66 -7.36
N LYS A 45 18.80 -6.43 -8.54
CA LYS A 45 19.47 -5.80 -9.71
C LYS A 45 19.43 -4.28 -9.65
N ASN A 46 18.64 -3.71 -8.75
CA ASN A 46 18.40 -2.28 -8.64
C ASN A 46 19.29 -1.68 -7.55
N SER A 47 20.17 -0.74 -7.93
CA SER A 47 21.15 -0.14 -7.03
C SER A 47 20.51 0.77 -5.97
N VAL A 48 19.34 1.35 -6.24
CA VAL A 48 18.66 2.26 -5.30
C VAL A 48 17.83 1.54 -4.24
N GLY A 49 17.67 0.21 -4.35
CA GLY A 49 16.98 -0.59 -3.34
C GLY A 49 15.45 -0.47 -3.37
N GLY A 50 14.88 0.12 -4.42
CA GLY A 50 13.43 0.25 -4.63
C GLY A 50 12.96 -0.48 -5.89
N TRP A 51 11.77 -0.10 -6.36
CA TRP A 51 11.14 -0.67 -7.56
C TRP A 51 10.58 0.42 -8.47
N ARG A 52 10.48 0.09 -9.76
CA ARG A 52 9.80 0.87 -10.80
C ARG A 52 8.84 -0.04 -11.57
N TYR A 53 8.19 0.52 -12.58
CA TYR A 53 7.22 -0.16 -13.43
C TYR A 53 7.77 -1.36 -14.23
N SER A 54 9.10 -1.49 -14.36
CA SER A 54 9.75 -2.64 -15.03
C SER A 54 10.62 -3.43 -14.05
N PRO A 55 10.63 -4.78 -14.13
CA PRO A 55 11.46 -5.61 -13.26
C PRO A 55 12.97 -5.40 -13.47
N ASP A 56 13.39 -4.91 -14.63
CA ASP A 56 14.79 -4.62 -14.95
C ASP A 56 15.13 -3.12 -14.85
N ALA A 57 14.25 -2.31 -14.25
CA ALA A 57 14.51 -0.90 -14.02
C ALA A 57 15.65 -0.68 -13.03
N THR A 58 16.46 0.33 -13.30
CA THR A 58 17.62 0.73 -12.48
C THR A 58 17.33 1.95 -11.59
N ASP A 59 16.14 2.52 -11.68
CA ASP A 59 15.63 3.60 -10.84
C ASP A 59 14.46 3.11 -9.96
N ALA A 60 13.90 3.97 -9.13
CA ALA A 60 12.73 3.64 -8.32
C ALA A 60 11.85 4.88 -8.08
N ASP A 61 10.57 4.63 -7.83
CA ASP A 61 9.68 5.64 -7.27
C ASP A 61 8.97 5.16 -6.00
N THR A 62 8.59 6.12 -5.16
CA THR A 62 7.96 5.88 -3.86
C THR A 62 6.61 5.16 -3.99
N SER A 63 5.87 5.40 -5.06
CA SER A 63 4.51 4.83 -5.23
C SER A 63 4.54 3.34 -5.57
N VAL A 64 5.41 2.96 -6.51
CA VAL A 64 5.63 1.57 -6.90
C VAL A 64 6.35 0.83 -5.77
N ALA A 65 7.41 1.41 -5.21
CA ALA A 65 8.12 0.81 -4.09
C ALA A 65 7.19 0.55 -2.90
N GLY A 66 6.28 1.48 -2.60
CA GLY A 66 5.28 1.32 -1.55
C GLY A 66 4.29 0.18 -1.83
N SER A 67 3.77 0.12 -3.05
CA SER A 67 2.84 -0.93 -3.46
C SER A 67 3.49 -2.33 -3.38
N ILE A 68 4.75 -2.45 -3.81
CA ILE A 68 5.52 -3.70 -3.69
C ILE A 68 5.78 -4.04 -2.22
N MET A 69 6.14 -3.07 -1.38
CA MET A 69 6.36 -3.29 0.04
C MET A 69 5.12 -3.80 0.77
N VAL A 70 3.95 -3.20 0.53
CA VAL A 70 2.68 -3.69 1.08
C VAL A 70 2.41 -5.12 0.61
N GLY A 71 2.67 -5.44 -0.66
CA GLY A 71 2.52 -6.79 -1.20
C GLY A 71 3.48 -7.82 -0.59
N LEU A 72 4.75 -7.46 -0.38
CA LEU A 72 5.75 -8.32 0.25
C LEU A 72 5.41 -8.58 1.73
N LEU A 73 4.98 -7.55 2.46
CA LEU A 73 4.58 -7.69 3.85
C LEU A 73 3.30 -8.52 4.00
N ALA A 74 2.33 -8.35 3.09
CA ALA A 74 1.16 -9.23 3.02
C ALA A 74 1.56 -10.69 2.78
N ALA A 75 2.51 -10.94 1.86
CA ALA A 75 3.00 -12.28 1.58
C ALA A 75 3.71 -12.90 2.80
N ARG A 76 4.48 -12.09 3.55
CA ARG A 76 5.11 -12.51 4.80
C ARG A 76 4.07 -12.90 5.85
N ASN A 77 3.01 -12.11 6.02
CA ASN A 77 1.88 -12.46 6.91
C ASN A 77 1.17 -13.74 6.47
N ALA A 78 1.13 -14.00 5.17
CA ALA A 78 0.55 -15.22 4.60
C ALA A 78 1.50 -16.44 4.66
N GLY A 79 2.66 -16.32 5.32
CA GLY A 79 3.63 -17.41 5.52
C GLY A 79 4.63 -17.62 4.37
N ILE A 80 4.67 -16.73 3.38
CA ILE A 80 5.68 -16.76 2.32
C ILE A 80 6.94 -16.04 2.80
N GLU A 81 8.10 -16.68 2.65
CA GLU A 81 9.36 -16.09 3.05
C GLU A 81 9.69 -14.84 2.23
N VAL A 82 9.99 -13.75 2.95
CA VAL A 82 10.54 -12.51 2.37
C VAL A 82 11.81 -12.20 3.16
N PRO A 83 12.98 -12.07 2.53
CA PRO A 83 14.24 -11.79 3.24
C PRO A 83 14.24 -10.41 3.90
N ASP A 84 14.73 -10.30 5.14
CA ASP A 84 14.83 -9.02 5.84
C ASP A 84 15.71 -8.00 5.12
N LYS A 85 16.78 -8.48 4.46
CA LYS A 85 17.63 -7.64 3.60
C LYS A 85 16.83 -6.90 2.52
N ALA A 86 15.76 -7.48 1.98
CA ALA A 86 14.92 -6.82 0.97
C ALA A 86 14.09 -5.68 1.60
N ILE A 87 13.56 -5.92 2.80
CA ILE A 87 12.83 -4.92 3.59
C ILE A 87 13.76 -3.78 3.99
N ASP A 88 14.95 -4.08 4.52
CA ASP A 88 15.91 -3.07 4.96
C ASP A 88 16.35 -2.15 3.83
N ARG A 89 16.65 -2.70 2.64
CA ARG A 89 16.99 -1.89 1.45
C ARG A 89 15.85 -0.97 1.02
N ALA A 90 14.61 -1.44 1.11
CA ALA A 90 13.46 -0.60 0.81
C ALA A 90 13.33 0.51 1.87
N ILE A 91 13.52 0.20 3.15
CA ILE A 91 13.51 1.21 4.21
C ILE A 91 14.60 2.26 3.99
N GLU A 92 15.81 1.86 3.63
CA GLU A 92 16.88 2.80 3.24
C GLU A 92 16.42 3.72 2.10
N TYR A 93 15.80 3.17 1.05
CA TYR A 93 15.23 3.96 -0.03
C TYR A 93 14.20 4.97 0.49
N PHE A 94 13.21 4.54 1.28
CA PHE A 94 12.20 5.43 1.86
C PHE A 94 12.83 6.52 2.74
N THR A 95 13.85 6.18 3.54
CA THR A 95 14.54 7.18 4.39
C THR A 95 15.22 8.24 3.54
N SER A 96 15.86 7.85 2.44
CA SER A 96 16.50 8.78 1.49
C SER A 96 15.48 9.66 0.76
N MET A 97 14.24 9.18 0.61
CA MET A 97 13.14 9.91 -0.02
C MET A 97 12.31 10.74 0.97
N THR A 98 12.66 10.78 2.26
CA THR A 98 11.89 11.51 3.28
C THR A 98 12.66 12.74 3.77
N SER A 99 12.06 13.92 3.66
CA SER A 99 12.65 15.16 4.15
C SER A 99 12.52 15.28 5.68
N PRO A 100 13.30 16.16 6.34
CA PRO A 100 13.10 16.47 7.75
C PRO A 100 11.71 17.05 8.08
N SER A 101 11.02 17.67 7.10
CA SER A 101 9.65 18.17 7.24
C SER A 101 8.57 17.09 7.05
N GLY A 102 8.96 15.86 6.71
CA GLY A 102 8.04 14.74 6.49
C GLY A 102 7.47 14.67 5.07
N GLN A 103 7.88 15.57 4.17
CA GLN A 103 7.55 15.45 2.75
C GLN A 103 8.31 14.27 2.14
N VAL A 104 7.68 13.57 1.19
CA VAL A 104 8.26 12.38 0.58
C VAL A 104 8.38 12.59 -0.92
N ALA A 105 9.61 12.47 -1.44
CA ALA A 105 9.90 12.67 -2.85
C ALA A 105 9.30 11.56 -3.72
N TYR A 106 9.03 11.86 -4.99
CA TYR A 106 8.53 10.86 -5.94
C TYR A 106 9.64 9.92 -6.39
N ALA A 107 10.72 10.51 -6.91
CA ALA A 107 11.96 9.84 -7.32
C ALA A 107 13.11 10.85 -7.24
N GLY A 108 14.36 10.39 -7.17
CA GLY A 108 15.55 11.26 -7.28
C GLY A 108 15.85 12.17 -6.08
N GLY A 109 15.18 11.98 -4.93
CA GLY A 109 15.51 12.69 -3.69
C GLY A 109 15.17 14.18 -3.70
N LEU A 110 16.15 15.04 -3.39
CA LEU A 110 15.99 16.49 -3.12
C LEU A 110 15.26 17.28 -4.22
N GLY A 111 15.32 16.85 -5.49
CA GLY A 111 14.60 17.50 -6.60
C GLY A 111 13.16 17.05 -6.82
N GLY A 112 12.69 16.04 -6.06
CA GLY A 112 11.37 15.42 -6.22
C GLY A 112 10.41 15.64 -5.05
N PHE A 113 10.78 16.47 -4.07
CA PHE A 113 9.93 16.82 -2.93
C PHE A 113 8.84 17.81 -3.35
N ASP A 114 7.60 17.45 -3.05
CA ASP A 114 6.42 18.29 -3.18
C ASP A 114 5.42 17.92 -2.07
N ASN A 115 4.28 18.60 -2.05
CA ASN A 115 3.21 18.27 -1.12
C ASN A 115 2.34 17.13 -1.69
N SER A 116 2.69 15.88 -1.38
CA SER A 116 1.94 14.70 -1.80
C SER A 116 1.49 13.86 -0.60
N PRO A 117 0.26 14.07 -0.08
CA PRO A 117 -0.29 13.29 1.02
C PRO A 117 -0.31 11.78 0.75
N ALA A 118 -0.49 11.36 -0.50
CA ALA A 118 -0.40 9.96 -0.91
C ALA A 118 0.98 9.36 -0.60
N ARG A 119 2.07 10.02 -1.02
CA ARG A 119 3.43 9.54 -0.77
C ARG A 119 3.81 9.55 0.70
N VAL A 120 3.39 10.57 1.44
CA VAL A 120 3.59 10.61 2.90
C VAL A 120 2.83 9.47 3.58
N SER A 121 1.62 9.16 3.11
CA SER A 121 0.82 8.04 3.62
C SER A 121 1.49 6.71 3.34
N ILE A 122 1.99 6.49 2.12
CA ILE A 122 2.74 5.29 1.75
C ILE A 122 3.97 5.11 2.64
N ALA A 123 4.81 6.14 2.79
CA ALA A 123 6.02 6.05 3.60
C ALA A 123 5.68 5.77 5.08
N THR A 124 4.70 6.48 5.64
CA THR A 124 4.25 6.26 7.03
C THR A 124 3.75 4.84 7.23
N LEU A 125 2.99 4.31 6.28
CA LEU A 125 2.53 2.92 6.30
C LEU A 125 3.73 1.98 6.28
N VAL A 126 4.61 2.09 5.28
CA VAL A 126 5.78 1.21 5.12
C VAL A 126 6.65 1.18 6.38
N TYR A 127 6.98 2.34 6.96
CA TYR A 127 7.72 2.39 8.23
C TYR A 127 6.96 1.71 9.38
N SER A 128 5.64 1.92 9.45
CA SER A 128 4.81 1.34 10.51
C SER A 128 4.77 -0.18 10.46
N VAL A 129 4.48 -0.74 9.28
CA VAL A 129 4.33 -2.19 9.09
C VAL A 129 5.67 -2.92 9.04
N ALA A 130 6.77 -2.23 8.70
CA ALA A 130 8.11 -2.77 8.84
C ALA A 130 8.67 -2.68 10.28
N GLY A 131 7.91 -2.15 11.25
CA GLY A 131 8.36 -2.00 12.63
C GLY A 131 9.42 -0.92 12.87
N ARG A 132 9.60 0.02 11.92
CA ARG A 132 10.65 1.07 11.94
C ARG A 132 10.12 2.42 12.43
N LYS A 133 9.32 2.39 13.51
CA LYS A 133 8.67 3.58 14.10
C LYS A 133 9.62 4.43 14.95
N ASP A 134 10.82 3.93 15.21
CA ASP A 134 11.89 4.62 15.94
C ASP A 134 12.56 5.72 15.08
N LEU A 135 12.57 5.54 13.76
CA LEU A 135 13.19 6.43 12.78
C LEU A 135 12.63 7.86 12.84
N LYS A 136 13.48 8.86 12.62
CA LYS A 136 13.09 10.28 12.58
C LYS A 136 12.18 10.56 11.38
N GLU A 137 12.38 9.86 10.26
CA GLU A 137 11.60 9.95 9.03
C GLU A 137 10.16 9.48 9.25
N PHE A 138 9.98 8.41 10.03
CA PHE A 138 8.64 7.97 10.46
C PHE A 138 7.95 9.05 11.30
N LYS A 139 8.65 9.62 12.30
CA LYS A 139 8.08 10.66 13.16
C LYS A 139 7.69 11.90 12.35
N ALA A 140 8.51 12.30 11.39
CA ALA A 140 8.25 13.43 10.51
C ALA A 140 7.02 13.18 9.61
N THR A 141 6.95 12.04 8.93
CA THR A 141 5.83 11.67 8.05
C THR A 141 4.52 11.47 8.82
N SER A 142 4.55 10.80 9.98
CA SER A 142 3.39 10.65 10.86
C SER A 142 2.87 12.00 11.38
N THR A 143 3.76 12.93 11.74
CA THR A 143 3.37 14.28 12.16
C THR A 143 2.71 15.04 11.01
N PHE A 144 3.29 14.97 9.80
CA PHE A 144 2.75 15.59 8.60
C PHE A 144 1.33 15.10 8.26
N LEU A 145 1.08 13.78 8.34
CA LEU A 145 -0.26 13.22 8.07
C LEU A 145 -1.31 13.74 9.05
N LYS A 146 -0.93 13.95 10.32
CA LYS A 146 -1.85 14.42 11.36
C LYS A 146 -2.16 15.90 11.27
N SER A 147 -1.27 16.71 10.67
CA SER A 147 -1.49 18.14 10.49
C SER A 147 -2.28 18.50 9.23
N THR A 148 -2.55 17.54 8.35
CA THR A 148 -3.23 17.78 7.08
C THR A 148 -4.74 17.51 7.22
N ASP A 149 -5.50 18.56 7.52
CA ASP A 149 -6.97 18.56 7.44
C ASP A 149 -7.39 18.93 6.00
N SER A 150 -7.90 17.97 5.24
CA SER A 150 -8.44 18.21 3.89
C SER A 150 -9.62 17.30 3.62
N ASN A 151 -10.51 17.69 2.69
CA ASN A 151 -11.47 16.75 2.10
C ASN A 151 -10.70 15.56 1.53
N GLU A 152 -11.01 14.37 2.00
CA GLU A 152 -10.08 13.24 1.93
C GLU A 152 -10.07 12.60 0.54
N THR A 153 -11.15 12.76 -0.22
CA THR A 153 -11.28 12.20 -1.59
C THR A 153 -11.50 13.25 -2.69
N SER A 154 -11.29 14.54 -2.42
CA SER A 154 -11.56 15.60 -3.42
C SER A 154 -10.39 15.94 -4.34
N ASP A 155 -9.17 15.50 -4.02
CA ASP A 155 -8.00 15.70 -4.88
C ASP A 155 -8.01 14.76 -6.10
N HIS A 156 -7.19 15.04 -7.12
CA HIS A 156 -7.10 14.22 -8.34
C HIS A 156 -6.83 12.73 -8.02
N TYR A 157 -6.05 12.47 -6.98
CA TYR A 157 -5.74 11.13 -6.44
C TYR A 157 -6.43 10.87 -5.09
N GLY A 158 -7.60 11.47 -4.84
CA GLY A 158 -8.26 11.48 -3.54
C GLY A 158 -8.51 10.09 -2.96
N GLU A 159 -9.15 9.19 -3.70
CA GLU A 159 -9.48 7.85 -3.21
C GLU A 159 -8.24 6.98 -2.99
N TYR A 160 -7.24 7.12 -3.88
CA TYR A 160 -5.94 6.47 -3.72
C TYR A 160 -5.21 6.96 -2.47
N THR A 161 -5.26 8.26 -2.21
CA THR A 161 -4.70 8.87 -1.00
C THR A 161 -5.43 8.38 0.24
N ALA A 162 -6.77 8.38 0.23
CA ALA A 162 -7.58 7.90 1.35
C ALA A 162 -7.30 6.43 1.67
N TYR A 163 -7.14 5.57 0.67
CA TYR A 163 -6.76 4.16 0.85
C TYR A 163 -5.45 3.98 1.62
N TYR A 164 -4.40 4.72 1.25
CA TYR A 164 -3.11 4.64 1.95
C TYR A 164 -3.14 5.38 3.31
N LYS A 165 -3.79 6.54 3.39
CA LYS A 165 -3.89 7.34 4.62
C LYS A 165 -4.65 6.59 5.71
N ALA A 166 -5.72 5.87 5.35
CA ALA A 166 -6.46 5.03 6.26
C ALA A 166 -5.54 4.02 6.95
N GLN A 167 -4.77 3.25 6.17
CA GLN A 167 -3.86 2.24 6.69
C GLN A 167 -2.70 2.85 7.46
N ALA A 168 -2.12 3.94 6.96
CA ALA A 168 -1.01 4.64 7.59
C ALA A 168 -1.40 5.14 8.99
N LEU A 169 -2.54 5.81 9.12
CA LEU A 169 -3.06 6.28 10.41
C LEU A 169 -3.43 5.11 11.30
N PHE A 170 -4.12 4.09 10.78
CA PHE A 170 -4.51 2.93 11.57
C PHE A 170 -3.31 2.23 12.21
N GLN A 171 -2.22 2.09 11.46
CA GLN A 171 -0.99 1.45 11.92
C GLN A 171 -0.12 2.37 12.80
N SER A 172 -0.12 3.68 12.56
CA SER A 172 0.76 4.63 13.25
C SER A 172 0.12 5.31 14.48
N ASP A 173 -1.15 5.68 14.43
CA ASP A 173 -1.85 6.48 15.44
C ASP A 173 -3.38 6.25 15.38
N ILE A 174 -3.88 5.38 16.25
CA ILE A 174 -5.29 4.96 16.21
C ILE A 174 -6.27 6.09 16.53
N ALA A 175 -5.89 7.03 17.40
CA ALA A 175 -6.75 8.15 17.76
C ALA A 175 -6.89 9.12 16.58
N ALA A 176 -5.79 9.37 15.85
CA ALA A 176 -5.84 10.13 14.61
C ALA A 176 -6.68 9.42 13.54
N TRP A 177 -6.53 8.10 13.40
CA TRP A 177 -7.35 7.31 12.48
C TRP A 177 -8.84 7.38 12.80
N GLU A 178 -9.25 7.26 14.06
CA GLU A 178 -10.67 7.32 14.44
C GLU A 178 -11.31 8.67 14.09
N LYS A 179 -10.59 9.78 14.33
CA LYS A 179 -11.03 11.13 13.95
C LYS A 179 -11.18 11.22 12.44
N TRP A 180 -10.15 10.80 11.71
CA TRP A 180 -10.10 10.84 10.25
C TRP A 180 -11.18 9.98 9.60
N ASN A 181 -11.35 8.73 10.06
CA ASN A 181 -12.30 7.76 9.52
C ASN A 181 -13.76 8.20 9.72
N LYS A 182 -14.08 8.88 10.83
CA LYS A 182 -15.41 9.51 11.01
C LYS A 182 -15.72 10.54 9.93
N ASN A 183 -14.72 11.33 9.52
CA ASN A 183 -14.89 12.31 8.45
C ASN A 183 -15.01 11.63 7.09
N LEU A 184 -14.17 10.61 6.81
CA LEU A 184 -14.27 9.83 5.58
C LEU A 184 -15.66 9.18 5.43
N ILE A 185 -16.19 8.57 6.49
CA ILE A 185 -17.53 7.95 6.46
C ILE A 185 -18.61 8.99 6.12
N ARG A 186 -18.53 10.21 6.67
CA ARG A 186 -19.46 11.28 6.35
C ARG A 186 -19.36 11.67 4.87
N GLU A 187 -18.15 11.91 4.40
CA GLU A 187 -17.88 12.30 3.01
C GLU A 187 -18.37 11.22 2.01
N LEU A 188 -18.10 9.94 2.29
CA LEU A 188 -18.54 8.84 1.43
C LEU A 188 -20.07 8.69 1.46
N LYS A 189 -20.74 8.83 2.61
CA LYS A 189 -22.21 8.81 2.65
C LYS A 189 -22.84 9.88 1.75
N ASP A 190 -22.25 11.07 1.71
CA ASP A 190 -22.75 12.17 0.88
C ASP A 190 -22.46 11.95 -0.62
N LYS A 191 -21.41 11.19 -0.96
CA LYS A 191 -20.97 10.91 -2.34
C LYS A 191 -21.55 9.63 -2.94
N GLN A 192 -22.05 8.71 -2.12
CA GLN A 192 -22.52 7.39 -2.60
C GLN A 192 -23.71 7.54 -3.55
N ARG A 193 -23.64 6.88 -4.71
CA ARG A 193 -24.73 6.84 -5.70
C ARG A 193 -25.81 5.83 -5.31
N ALA A 194 -26.96 5.89 -5.98
CA ALA A 194 -28.14 5.08 -5.66
C ALA A 194 -27.90 3.55 -5.80
N ASP A 195 -27.03 3.14 -6.73
CA ASP A 195 -26.58 1.77 -6.94
C ASP A 195 -25.33 1.40 -6.09
N GLY A 196 -24.92 2.31 -5.20
CA GLY A 196 -23.89 2.08 -4.19
C GLY A 196 -22.46 2.41 -4.61
N HIS A 197 -22.21 2.76 -5.88
CA HIS A 197 -20.87 3.11 -6.34
C HIS A 197 -20.46 4.54 -5.94
N PHE A 198 -19.18 4.84 -6.11
CA PHE A 198 -18.59 6.15 -5.97
C PHE A 198 -17.97 6.58 -7.30
N ASP A 199 -18.19 7.82 -7.71
CA ASP A 199 -17.49 8.42 -8.85
C ASP A 199 -16.11 8.93 -8.43
N GLY A 200 -15.16 8.86 -9.35
CA GLY A 200 -13.82 9.43 -9.17
C GLY A 200 -13.08 9.55 -10.49
N ASN A 201 -11.91 10.19 -10.47
CA ASN A 201 -11.17 10.58 -11.68
C ASN A 201 -10.71 9.41 -12.55
N TYR A 202 -10.58 8.22 -11.95
CA TYR A 202 -10.18 6.98 -12.63
C TYR A 202 -11.36 6.02 -12.87
N GLY A 203 -12.59 6.52 -12.77
CA GLY A 203 -13.82 5.78 -12.98
C GLY A 203 -14.34 5.07 -11.74
N ALA A 204 -15.62 4.73 -11.79
CA ALA A 204 -16.36 4.15 -10.66
C ALA A 204 -15.72 2.87 -10.07
N PRO A 205 -15.16 1.93 -10.87
CA PRO A 205 -14.54 0.73 -10.30
C PRO A 205 -13.36 1.05 -9.37
N VAL A 206 -12.52 2.01 -9.73
CA VAL A 206 -11.34 2.39 -8.94
C VAL A 206 -11.77 3.14 -7.69
N ALA A 207 -12.62 4.16 -7.84
CA ALA A 207 -13.09 4.98 -6.74
C ALA A 207 -13.85 4.15 -5.70
N THR A 208 -14.73 3.25 -6.15
CA THR A 208 -15.48 2.35 -5.29
C THR A 208 -14.57 1.38 -4.54
N SER A 209 -13.65 0.71 -5.26
CA SER A 209 -12.76 -0.28 -4.64
C SER A 209 -11.85 0.37 -3.58
N MET A 210 -11.25 1.52 -3.89
CA MET A 210 -10.36 2.22 -2.94
C MET A 210 -11.11 2.75 -1.72
N SER A 211 -12.32 3.30 -1.91
CA SER A 211 -13.17 3.77 -0.81
C SER A 211 -13.57 2.62 0.11
N LEU A 212 -13.96 1.47 -0.45
CA LEU A 212 -14.29 0.28 0.34
C LEU A 212 -13.07 -0.28 1.08
N LEU A 213 -11.89 -0.31 0.46
CA LEU A 213 -10.66 -0.75 1.12
C LEU A 213 -10.24 0.21 2.25
N ALA A 214 -10.42 1.52 2.08
CA ALA A 214 -10.21 2.49 3.16
C ALA A 214 -11.15 2.24 4.35
N LEU A 215 -12.42 1.88 4.07
CA LEU A 215 -13.41 1.54 5.09
C LEU A 215 -13.21 0.14 5.71
N ALA A 216 -12.58 -0.79 5.00
CA ALA A 216 -12.44 -2.18 5.44
C ALA A 216 -11.64 -2.32 6.76
N LEU A 217 -10.81 -1.34 7.10
CA LEU A 217 -10.10 -1.24 8.38
C LEU A 217 -11.03 -1.18 9.60
N ASN A 218 -12.25 -0.66 9.44
CA ASN A 218 -13.27 -0.67 10.49
C ASN A 218 -13.64 -2.08 10.95
N PHE A 219 -13.49 -3.04 10.05
CA PHE A 219 -13.88 -4.44 10.27
C PHE A 219 -12.69 -5.40 10.34
N ARG A 220 -11.48 -4.91 10.02
CA ARG A 220 -10.24 -5.70 9.97
C ARG A 220 -10.38 -6.95 9.09
N PHE A 221 -11.02 -6.80 7.94
CA PHE A 221 -11.34 -7.93 7.06
C PHE A 221 -10.12 -8.58 6.38
N LEU A 222 -8.98 -7.89 6.30
CA LEU A 222 -7.78 -8.41 5.65
C LEU A 222 -6.69 -8.72 6.69
N PRO A 223 -6.01 -9.88 6.60
CA PRO A 223 -4.87 -10.21 7.44
C PRO A 223 -3.80 -9.12 7.57
N ILE A 224 -3.53 -8.34 6.50
CA ILE A 224 -2.57 -7.22 6.58
C ILE A 224 -3.02 -6.07 7.49
N TYR A 225 -4.28 -6.03 7.89
CA TYR A 225 -4.82 -5.03 8.82
C TYR A 225 -4.65 -5.42 10.28
N GLU A 226 -4.12 -6.59 10.59
CA GLU A 226 -3.77 -6.94 11.97
C GLU A 226 -2.63 -6.05 12.50
N ARG A 227 -2.60 -5.83 13.82
CA ARG A 227 -1.68 -4.91 14.51
C ARG A 227 -0.90 -5.61 15.61
#